data_AF-A0A1R3JHK8-F1
#
_entry.id   AF-A0A1R3JHK8-F1
#
_cell.length_a   1.000
_cell.length_b   1.000
_cell.length_c   1.000
_cell.angle_alpha   90.00
_cell.angle_beta   90.00
_cell.angle_gamma   90.00
#
_symmetry.space_group_name_H-M   'P 1'
#
loop_
_entity.id
_entity.type
_entity.pdbx_description
1 polymer ?
#
loop_
_entity_poly.entity_id
_entity_poly.type
_entity_poly.pdbx_seq_one_letter_code
_entity_poly.pdbx_strand_id
1 'polypeptide(L)'
;MYASKSKSRMMSLKDKLAQPRVSKSVSEYFQSIRTMSDDLALINSPVSEDDLVIYALNGIGQEYKEIAVGIRARESVISYEELMEKMCDYELF
;
A
#
# COMPACT_ATOMS: atom_id res chain seq x y z
N MET A 1 0.44 8.59 30.83
CA MET A 1 1.55 8.64 29.83
C MET A 1 1.49 7.51 28.78
N TYR A 2 0.33 6.94 28.43
CA TYR A 2 0.22 5.86 27.42
C TYR A 2 -0.32 6.33 26.04
N ALA A 3 -1.04 7.45 25.99
CA ALA A 3 -1.64 7.94 24.75
C ALA A 3 -0.62 8.53 23.75
N SER A 4 0.49 9.13 24.22
CA SER A 4 1.47 9.77 23.33
C SER A 4 2.29 8.76 22.52
N LYS A 5 2.66 7.62 23.11
CA LYS A 5 3.41 6.56 22.43
C LYS A 5 2.59 5.85 21.35
N SER A 6 1.29 5.63 21.55
CA SER A 6 0.43 5.06 20.50
C SER A 6 0.16 6.05 19.38
N LYS A 7 -0.09 7.33 19.70
CA LYS A 7 -0.33 8.35 18.68
C LYS A 7 0.90 8.61 17.81
N SER A 8 2.09 8.67 18.41
CA SER A 8 3.35 8.80 17.67
C SER A 8 3.64 7.57 16.80
N ARG A 9 3.35 6.35 17.27
CA ARG A 9 3.48 5.13 16.45
C ARG A 9 2.51 5.12 15.27
N MET A 10 1.25 5.44 15.50
CA MET A 10 0.25 5.56 14.43
C MET A 10 0.69 6.58 13.36
N MET A 11 1.14 7.77 13.76
CA MET A 11 1.63 8.77 12.81
C MET A 11 2.83 8.26 12.03
N SER A 12 3.80 7.63 12.69
CA SER A 12 4.97 7.07 11.99
C SER A 12 4.63 5.94 11.01
N LEU A 13 3.59 5.15 11.30
CA LEU A 13 3.10 4.12 10.37
C LEU A 13 2.38 4.74 9.18
N LYS A 14 1.52 5.74 9.40
CA LYS A 14 0.87 6.48 8.31
C LYS A 14 1.87 7.20 7.40
N ASP A 15 2.89 7.82 7.98
CA ASP A 15 3.96 8.49 7.23
C ASP A 15 4.73 7.50 6.36
N LYS A 16 5.07 6.32 6.91
CA LYS A 16 5.73 5.25 6.12
C LYS A 16 4.82 4.72 5.01
N LEU A 17 3.51 4.67 5.21
CA LEU A 17 2.56 4.13 4.22
C LEU A 17 2.46 5.04 3.00
N ALA A 18 2.64 6.34 3.24
CA ALA A 18 2.70 7.36 2.20
C ALA A 18 4.07 7.46 1.51
N GLN A 19 5.10 6.74 1.98
CA GLN A 19 6.41 6.80 1.35
C GLN A 19 6.46 5.98 0.05
N PRO A 20 7.12 6.50 -1.00
CA PRO A 20 7.32 5.78 -2.24
C PRO A 20 8.23 4.56 -2.02
N ARG A 21 8.08 3.56 -2.90
CA ARG A 21 8.96 2.39 -2.97
C ARG A 21 10.39 2.82 -3.31
N VAL A 22 11.36 2.43 -2.48
CA VAL A 22 12.76 2.92 -2.62
C VAL A 22 13.72 1.90 -3.25
N SER A 23 13.49 0.58 -3.17
CA SER A 23 14.39 -0.44 -3.79
C SER A 23 13.91 -1.90 -3.63
N LYS A 24 12.64 -2.13 -3.28
CA LYS A 24 12.13 -3.47 -2.96
C LYS A 24 11.48 -4.11 -4.20
N SER A 25 11.35 -5.43 -4.25
CA SER A 25 10.46 -6.08 -5.22
C SER A 25 9.02 -5.61 -5.02
N VAL A 26 8.16 -5.75 -6.05
CA VAL A 26 6.72 -5.45 -5.93
C VAL A 26 6.12 -6.26 -4.78
N SER A 27 6.41 -7.55 -4.71
CA SER A 27 5.88 -8.44 -3.65
C SER A 27 6.24 -7.94 -2.25
N GLU A 28 7.51 -7.57 -2.01
CA GLU A 28 7.94 -7.02 -0.73
C GLU A 28 7.30 -5.66 -0.40
N TYR A 29 7.05 -4.83 -1.43
CA TYR A 29 6.37 -3.55 -1.25
C TYR A 29 4.90 -3.76 -0.83
N PHE A 30 4.16 -4.62 -1.53
CA PHE A 30 2.78 -4.96 -1.16
C PHE A 30 2.70 -5.62 0.22
N GLN A 31 3.60 -6.56 0.53
CA GLN A 31 3.67 -7.17 1.85
C GLN A 31 3.91 -6.14 2.97
N SER A 32 4.71 -5.08 2.69
CA SER A 32 4.96 -4.02 3.65
C SER A 32 3.70 -3.17 3.95
N ILE A 33 2.93 -2.83 2.92
CA ILE A 33 1.65 -2.12 3.07
C ILE A 33 0.66 -2.96 3.89
N ARG A 34 0.53 -4.26 3.59
CA ARG A 34 -0.35 -5.17 4.34
C ARG A 34 0.06 -5.26 5.81
N THR A 35 1.34 -5.48 6.08
CA THR A 35 1.87 -5.51 7.46
C THR A 35 1.53 -4.22 8.24
N MET A 36 1.68 -3.07 7.59
CA MET A 36 1.38 -1.78 8.23
C MET A 36 -0.11 -1.54 8.44
N SER A 37 -0.96 -2.03 7.53
CA SER A 37 -2.41 -2.06 7.70
C SER A 37 -2.81 -2.91 8.92
N ASP A 38 -2.22 -4.09 9.05
CA ASP A 38 -2.47 -5.00 10.16
C ASP A 38 -2.04 -4.37 11.49
N ASP A 39 -0.86 -3.74 11.53
CA ASP A 39 -0.37 -2.98 12.70
C ASP A 39 -1.33 -1.83 13.09
N LEU A 40 -1.89 -1.14 12.10
CA LEU A 40 -2.87 -0.08 12.32
C LEU A 40 -4.21 -0.64 12.82
N ALA A 41 -4.65 -1.79 12.31
CA ALA A 41 -5.84 -2.49 12.79
C ALA A 41 -5.69 -2.93 14.26
N LEU A 42 -4.51 -3.43 14.65
CA LEU A 42 -4.21 -3.83 16.03
C LEU A 42 -4.34 -2.68 17.05
N ILE A 43 -4.18 -1.43 16.61
CA ILE A 43 -4.34 -0.24 17.46
C ILE A 43 -5.71 0.45 17.29
N ASN A 44 -6.71 -0.26 16.77
CA ASN A 44 -8.07 0.23 16.48
C ASN A 44 -8.14 1.35 15.44
N SER A 45 -7.22 1.33 14.46
CA SER A 45 -7.21 2.24 13.32
C SER A 45 -7.16 1.46 11.99
N PRO A 46 -8.09 0.53 11.71
CA PRO A 46 -8.05 -0.27 10.49
C PRO A 46 -8.04 0.61 9.23
N VAL A 47 -7.35 0.14 8.19
CA VAL A 47 -7.31 0.77 6.86
C VAL A 47 -8.24 -0.03 5.96
N SER A 48 -9.07 0.65 5.16
CA SER A 48 -9.96 -0.02 4.22
C SER A 48 -9.17 -0.63 3.06
N GLU A 49 -9.70 -1.66 2.42
CA GLU A 49 -9.03 -2.27 1.26
C GLU A 49 -8.88 -1.25 0.11
N ASP A 50 -9.88 -0.42 -0.13
CA ASP A 50 -9.84 0.66 -1.12
C ASP A 50 -8.69 1.64 -0.83
N ASP A 51 -8.50 2.02 0.44
CA ASP A 51 -7.37 2.87 0.83
C ASP A 51 -6.03 2.17 0.60
N LEU A 52 -5.91 0.87 0.86
CA LEU A 52 -4.69 0.10 0.60
C LEU A 52 -4.34 0.06 -0.89
N VAL A 53 -5.35 -0.11 -1.75
CA VAL A 53 -5.22 -0.03 -3.21
C VAL A 53 -4.70 1.35 -3.62
N ILE A 54 -5.27 2.42 -3.06
CA ILE A 54 -4.83 3.80 -3.33
C ILE A 54 -3.39 4.03 -2.87
N TYR A 55 -3.01 3.58 -1.66
CA TYR A 55 -1.65 3.72 -1.14
C TYR A 55 -0.63 2.98 -2.02
N ALA A 56 -0.94 1.74 -2.41
CA ALA A 56 -0.10 0.97 -3.31
C ALA A 56 0.09 1.68 -4.66
N LEU A 57 -1.00 2.12 -5.30
CA LEU A 57 -0.95 2.81 -6.59
C LEU A 57 -0.23 4.16 -6.55
N ASN A 58 -0.13 4.80 -5.38
CA ASN A 58 0.57 6.08 -5.23
C ASN A 58 2.07 5.91 -4.94
N GLY A 59 2.46 4.82 -4.27
CA GLY A 59 3.85 4.60 -3.87
C GLY A 59 4.61 3.59 -4.72
N ILE A 60 3.99 2.90 -5.67
CA ILE A 60 4.61 1.81 -6.46
C ILE A 60 5.82 2.24 -7.31
N GLY A 61 5.96 3.52 -7.63
CA GLY A 61 7.07 4.06 -8.45
C GLY A 61 6.62 4.53 -9.83
N GLN A 62 7.47 5.31 -10.49
CA GLN A 62 7.15 5.91 -11.81
C GLN A 62 7.21 4.88 -12.94
N GLU A 63 8.01 3.83 -12.77
CA GLU A 63 8.18 2.72 -13.70
C GLU A 63 6.93 1.83 -13.83
N TYR A 64 6.02 1.89 -12.85
CA TYR A 64 4.70 1.24 -12.88
C TYR A 64 3.56 2.20 -13.24
N LYS A 65 3.86 3.43 -13.68
CA LYS A 65 2.85 4.45 -13.94
C LYS A 65 1.85 4.03 -15.02
N GLU A 66 2.31 3.35 -16.07
CA GLU A 66 1.44 2.93 -17.19
C GLU A 66 0.39 1.92 -16.73
N ILE A 67 0.83 0.86 -16.03
CA ILE A 67 -0.07 -0.14 -15.45
C ILE A 67 -0.98 0.49 -14.38
N ALA A 68 -0.47 1.41 -13.56
CA ALA A 68 -1.28 2.12 -12.56
C ALA A 68 -2.38 2.99 -13.21
N VAL A 69 -2.10 3.65 -14.33
CA VAL A 69 -3.11 4.40 -15.09
C VAL A 69 -4.17 3.45 -15.67
N GLY A 70 -3.75 2.32 -16.25
CA GLY A 70 -4.67 1.31 -16.77
C GLY A 70 -5.61 0.76 -15.69
N ILE A 71 -5.10 0.52 -14.49
CA ILE A 71 -5.91 0.06 -13.35
C ILE A 71 -6.87 1.16 -12.88
N ARG A 72 -6.43 2.42 -12.80
CA ARG A 72 -7.29 3.56 -12.40
C ARG A 72 -8.40 3.86 -13.41
N ALA A 73 -8.18 3.56 -14.70
CA ALA A 73 -9.17 3.77 -15.75
C ALA A 73 -10.25 2.66 -15.81
N ARG A 74 -10.10 1.59 -15.02
CA ARG A 74 -11.03 0.47 -14.97
C ARG A 74 -12.34 0.90 -14.31
N GLU A 75 -13.48 0.45 -14.85
CA GLU A 75 -14.81 0.74 -14.27
C GLU A 75 -15.16 -0.15 -13.08
N SER A 76 -14.50 -1.31 -12.95
CA SER A 76 -14.71 -2.26 -11.85
C SER A 76 -13.73 -2.05 -10.71
N VAL A 77 -14.19 -2.23 -9.48
CA VAL A 77 -13.34 -2.27 -8.28
C VAL A 77 -12.32 -3.40 -8.42
N ILE A 78 -11.06 -3.12 -8.10
CA ILE A 78 -9.96 -4.09 -8.07
C ILE A 78 -9.66 -4.43 -6.60
N SER A 79 -9.48 -5.71 -6.28
CA SER A 79 -9.06 -6.11 -4.93
C SER A 79 -7.57 -5.82 -4.73
N TYR A 80 -7.13 -5.75 -3.47
CA TYR A 80 -5.73 -5.54 -3.18
C TYR A 80 -4.85 -6.70 -3.69
N GLU A 81 -5.37 -7.92 -3.64
CA GLU A 81 -4.69 -9.12 -4.10
C GLU A 81 -4.56 -9.16 -5.63
N GLU A 82 -5.63 -8.85 -6.38
CA GLU A 82 -5.57 -8.77 -7.84
C GLU A 82 -4.60 -7.66 -8.29
N LEU A 83 -4.57 -6.53 -7.59
CA LEU A 83 -3.61 -5.46 -7.85
C LEU A 83 -2.16 -5.94 -7.66
N MET A 84 -1.88 -6.68 -6.58
CA MET A 84 -0.55 -7.24 -6.30
C MET A 84 -0.11 -8.20 -7.42
N GLU A 85 -0.98 -9.11 -7.82
CA GLU A 85 -0.72 -10.08 -8.89
C GLU A 85 -0.34 -9.36 -10.20
N LYS A 86 -1.17 -8.39 -10.63
CA LYS A 86 -0.92 -7.61 -11.85
C LYS A 86 0.40 -6.85 -11.82
N MET A 87 0.76 -6.28 -10.67
CA MET A 87 2.01 -5.53 -10.52
C MET A 87 3.23 -6.46 -10.50
N CYS A 88 3.11 -7.63 -9.86
CA CYS A 88 4.17 -8.64 -9.84
C CYS A 88 4.41 -9.21 -11.23
N ASP A 89 3.36 -9.50 -11.98
CA ASP A 89 3.47 -9.95 -13.37
C ASP A 89 4.26 -8.94 -14.19
N TYR A 90 3.93 -7.65 -14.07
CA TYR A 90 4.64 -6.57 -14.77
C TYR A 90 6.12 -6.44 -14.39
N GLU A 91 6.51 -6.76 -13.15
CA GLU A 91 7.92 -6.76 -12.72
C GLU A 91 8.74 -7.92 -13.32
N LEU A 92 8.09 -9.01 -13.73
CA LEU A 92 8.73 -10.20 -14.29
C LEU A 92 8.97 -10.12 -15.81
N PHE A 93 8.47 -9.07 -16.48
CA PHE A 93 8.65 -8.81 -17.91
C PHE A 93 9.76 -7.77 -18.18
#